data_AF-A0A925XVA4-F1
#
_entry.id   AF-A0A925XVA4-F1
#
_cell.length_a   1.000
_cell.length_b   1.000
_cell.length_c   1.000
_cell.angle_alpha   90.00
_cell.angle_beta   90.00
_cell.angle_gamma   90.00
#
_symmetry.space_group_name_H-M   'P 1'
#
loop_
_entity.id
_entity.type
_entity.pdbx_description
1 polymer ?
#
loop_
_entity_poly.entity_id
_entity_poly.type
_entity_poly.pdbx_seq_one_letter_code
_entity_poly.pdbx_strand_id
1 'polypeptide(L)'
;MKSHAITFALHRAIGLSAGALLLVIGITGSALVFQEPLNRQLYPHLYSPSLQSAVSLDRVMAAARTYHSDSEPTAIRVGEGHVYSVGFETAEGQHLEVFVDPVAYRVRGSRVWEHSPVGVLYRLHYQLLLGETGSWITGITALLLVGLGITGVALWPGWKKWRVGVTLRWRSRPHIVAFDLHKLSGILTAMFLVLLGATGAAFMFYDPFQTAIYVLTGTQHPRDIVSTPSRGQTALALDALVVKAGPVMAGARLTGLSLPSKPEGVVRVRAEFSGEGPASRRLRIDMDPYS
;
A
#
# COMPACT_ATOMS: atom_id res chain seq x y z
N MET A 1 -26.33 -6.42 -34.30
CA MET A 1 -26.49 -4.94 -34.31
C MET A 1 -26.97 -4.38 -32.98
N LYS A 2 -28.04 -4.94 -32.37
CA LYS A 2 -28.57 -4.46 -31.07
C LYS A 2 -27.55 -4.55 -29.90
N SER A 3 -26.80 -5.65 -29.80
CA SER A 3 -25.80 -5.85 -28.73
C SER A 3 -24.68 -4.80 -28.69
N HIS A 4 -24.13 -4.44 -29.85
CA HIS A 4 -23.09 -3.40 -29.95
C HIS A 4 -23.61 -2.02 -29.55
N ALA A 5 -24.83 -1.67 -29.94
CA ALA A 5 -25.44 -0.39 -29.57
C ALA A 5 -25.68 -0.29 -28.05
N ILE A 6 -26.16 -1.38 -27.44
CA ILE A 6 -26.36 -1.46 -25.98
C ILE A 6 -25.01 -1.36 -25.26
N THR A 7 -24.00 -2.13 -25.69
CA THR A 7 -22.66 -2.12 -25.08
C THR A 7 -22.05 -0.71 -25.14
N PHE A 8 -22.18 -0.03 -26.30
CA PHE A 8 -21.71 1.34 -26.45
C PHE A 8 -22.45 2.32 -25.53
N ALA A 9 -23.77 2.21 -25.44
CA ALA A 9 -24.57 3.07 -24.56
C ALA A 9 -24.19 2.89 -23.08
N LEU A 10 -24.01 1.64 -22.63
CA LEU A 10 -23.59 1.31 -21.28
C LEU A 10 -22.16 1.79 -21.00
N HIS A 11 -21.20 1.49 -21.88
CA HIS A 11 -19.81 1.93 -21.74
C HIS A 11 -19.73 3.45 -21.61
N ARG A 12 -20.46 4.19 -22.46
CA ARG A 12 -20.53 5.64 -22.40
C ARG A 12 -21.16 6.14 -21.10
N ALA A 13 -22.30 5.58 -20.69
CA ALA A 13 -22.99 6.00 -19.48
C ALA A 13 -22.15 5.75 -18.23
N ILE A 14 -21.60 4.54 -18.09
CA ILE A 14 -20.74 4.17 -16.95
C ILE A 14 -19.45 5.00 -16.97
N GLY A 15 -18.81 5.14 -18.13
CA GLY A 15 -17.56 5.89 -18.27
C GLY A 15 -17.72 7.38 -17.94
N LEU A 16 -18.85 7.99 -18.29
CA LEU A 16 -19.14 9.39 -17.91
C LEU A 16 -19.43 9.53 -16.41
N SER A 17 -20.21 8.62 -15.84
CA SER A 17 -20.56 8.67 -14.41
C SER A 17 -19.37 8.38 -13.51
N ALA A 18 -18.59 7.35 -13.81
CA ALA A 18 -17.43 6.93 -13.02
C ALA A 18 -16.15 7.71 -13.35
N GLY A 19 -16.11 8.42 -14.49
CA GLY A 19 -14.90 9.07 -15.00
C GLY A 19 -14.30 10.10 -14.05
N ALA A 20 -15.12 10.87 -13.34
CA ALA A 20 -14.64 11.84 -12.35
C ALA A 20 -13.94 11.16 -11.16
N LEU A 21 -14.51 10.06 -10.66
CA LEU A 21 -13.90 9.28 -9.58
C LEU A 21 -12.60 8.62 -10.05
N LEU A 22 -12.61 8.01 -11.23
CA LEU A 22 -11.41 7.41 -11.83
C LEU A 22 -10.29 8.44 -12.04
N LEU A 23 -10.64 9.69 -12.40
CA LEU A 23 -9.68 10.77 -12.53
C LEU A 23 -9.04 11.12 -11.18
N VAL A 24 -9.85 11.28 -10.12
CA VAL A 24 -9.32 11.55 -8.77
C VAL A 24 -8.44 10.40 -8.29
N ILE A 25 -8.90 9.16 -8.42
CA ILE A 25 -8.14 7.96 -8.02
C ILE A 25 -6.84 7.86 -8.84
N GLY A 26 -6.89 8.10 -10.15
CA GLY A 26 -5.71 8.05 -11.02
C GLY A 26 -4.67 9.12 -10.70
N ILE A 27 -5.10 10.37 -10.47
CA ILE A 27 -4.20 11.47 -10.11
C ILE A 27 -3.56 11.22 -8.74
N THR A 28 -4.38 10.86 -7.75
CA THR A 28 -3.90 10.60 -6.39
C THR A 28 -2.96 9.39 -6.35
N GLY A 29 -3.29 8.30 -7.06
CA GLY A 29 -2.44 7.13 -7.17
C GLY A 29 -1.10 7.43 -7.85
N SER A 30 -1.11 8.27 -8.90
CA SER A 30 0.10 8.72 -9.58
C SER A 30 1.00 9.53 -8.65
N ALA A 31 0.43 10.39 -7.81
CA ALA A 31 1.18 11.15 -6.82
C ALA A 31 1.76 10.25 -5.72
N LEU A 32 1.05 9.20 -5.31
CA LEU A 32 1.49 8.25 -4.28
C LEU A 32 2.69 7.40 -4.68
N VAL A 33 2.98 7.26 -5.99
CA VAL A 33 4.25 6.66 -6.46
C VAL A 33 5.46 7.39 -5.86
N PHE A 34 5.33 8.68 -5.57
CA PHE A 34 6.38 9.53 -5.00
C PHE A 34 6.25 9.74 -3.49
N GLN A 35 5.48 8.91 -2.77
CA GLN A 35 5.22 9.11 -1.33
C GLN A 35 6.49 9.25 -0.48
N GLU A 36 7.54 8.49 -0.77
CA GLU A 36 8.81 8.53 -0.02
C GLU A 36 9.57 9.84 -0.27
N PRO A 37 9.86 10.23 -1.53
CA PRO A 37 10.38 11.56 -1.83
C PRO A 37 9.55 12.71 -1.24
N LEU A 38 8.22 12.63 -1.35
CA LEU A 38 7.31 13.65 -0.82
C LEU A 38 7.43 13.77 0.70
N ASN A 39 7.44 12.63 1.41
CA ASN A 39 7.61 12.62 2.86
C ASN A 39 8.96 13.21 3.28
N ARG A 40 10.06 12.87 2.60
CA ARG A 40 11.40 13.43 2.89
C ARG A 40 11.45 14.94 2.64
N GLN A 41 10.77 15.43 1.61
CA GLN A 41 10.71 16.85 1.29
C GLN A 41 9.83 17.64 2.27
N LEU A 42 8.70 17.07 2.69
CA LEU A 42 7.75 17.71 3.60
C LEU A 42 8.23 17.70 5.05
N TYR A 43 8.95 16.66 5.45
CA TYR A 43 9.39 16.45 6.83
C TYR A 43 10.90 16.22 6.98
N PRO A 44 11.78 17.05 6.37
CA PRO A 44 13.22 16.78 6.36
C PRO A 44 13.83 16.69 7.76
N HIS A 45 13.25 17.37 8.74
CA HIS A 45 13.71 17.35 10.13
C HIS A 45 13.49 16.00 10.84
N LEU A 46 12.53 15.18 10.40
CA LEU A 46 12.26 13.85 10.95
C LEU A 46 13.29 12.80 10.51
N TYR A 47 14.01 13.05 9.42
CA TYR A 47 14.95 12.11 8.82
C TYR A 47 16.40 12.39 9.27
N SER A 48 17.16 11.34 9.57
CA SER A 48 18.59 11.43 9.93
C SER A 48 19.46 10.87 8.79
N PRO A 49 20.56 11.55 8.39
CA PRO A 49 21.42 11.11 7.29
C PRO A 49 22.40 9.98 7.67
N SER A 50 22.14 9.18 8.70
CA SER A 50 23.10 8.19 9.19
C SER A 50 23.18 6.95 8.30
N LEU A 51 24.40 6.47 8.04
CA LEU A 51 24.69 5.21 7.34
C LEU A 51 25.27 4.14 8.29
N GLN A 52 25.14 4.30 9.61
CA GLN A 52 25.73 3.37 10.56
C GLN A 52 24.98 2.03 10.61
N SER A 53 25.76 0.95 10.64
CA SER A 53 25.33 -0.43 10.48
C SER A 53 24.92 -1.14 11.78
N ALA A 54 25.24 -0.59 12.96
CA ALA A 54 24.86 -1.15 14.26
C ALA A 54 24.01 -0.16 15.06
N VAL A 55 22.74 -0.51 15.29
CA VAL A 55 21.76 0.30 16.01
C VAL A 55 21.07 -0.60 17.03
N SER A 56 21.04 -0.20 18.30
CA SER A 56 20.21 -0.89 19.29
C SER A 56 18.75 -0.48 19.14
N LEU A 57 17.92 -1.43 18.73
CA LEU A 57 16.47 -1.25 18.60
C LEU A 57 15.80 -1.10 19.96
N ASP A 58 16.35 -1.74 20.99
CA ASP A 58 15.87 -1.57 22.37
C ASP A 58 16.05 -0.12 22.84
N ARG A 59 17.17 0.54 22.50
CA ARG A 59 17.37 1.96 22.83
C ARG A 59 16.48 2.89 22.01
N VAL A 60 16.26 2.59 20.73
CA VAL A 60 15.30 3.32 19.89
C VAL A 60 13.89 3.23 20.49
N MET A 61 13.48 2.01 20.85
CA MET A 61 12.19 1.72 21.48
C MET A 61 12.05 2.47 22.81
N ALA A 62 13.07 2.43 23.67
CA ALA A 62 13.06 3.12 24.96
C ALA A 62 12.94 4.64 24.81
N ALA A 63 13.66 5.24 23.86
CA ALA A 63 13.57 6.67 23.58
C ALA A 63 12.16 7.08 23.12
N ALA A 64 11.54 6.28 22.25
CA ALA A 64 10.18 6.53 21.77
C ALA A 64 9.12 6.37 22.88
N ARG A 65 9.21 5.31 23.70
CA ARG A 65 8.33 5.08 24.86
C ARG A 65 8.42 6.21 25.89
N THR A 66 9.61 6.76 26.10
CA THR A 66 9.80 7.89 27.01
C THR A 66 9.11 9.15 26.49
N TYR A 67 9.05 9.32 25.16
CA TYR A 67 8.40 10.46 24.53
C TYR A 67 6.88 10.33 24.46
N HIS A 68 6.37 9.11 24.25
CA HIS A 68 4.94 8.81 24.26
C HIS A 68 4.64 7.64 25.20
N SER A 69 4.24 7.97 26.42
CA SER A 69 3.95 7.00 27.50
C SER A 69 2.50 6.55 27.57
N ASP A 70 1.61 7.17 26.79
CA ASP A 70 0.17 6.99 26.93
C ASP A 70 -0.34 5.71 26.26
N SER A 71 0.45 5.13 25.34
CA SER A 71 0.11 3.87 24.67
C SER A 71 1.35 3.01 24.41
N GLU A 72 1.08 1.72 24.20
CA GLU A 72 2.13 0.75 23.88
C GLU A 72 2.56 0.85 22.41
N PRO A 73 3.87 0.77 22.13
CA PRO A 73 4.39 0.67 20.77
C PRO A 73 3.83 -0.55 20.02
N THR A 74 3.47 -0.34 18.76
CA THR A 74 2.92 -1.37 17.87
C THR A 74 3.97 -1.95 16.92
N ALA A 75 4.96 -1.14 16.54
CA ALA A 75 6.00 -1.56 15.60
C ALA A 75 7.23 -0.65 15.65
N ILE A 76 8.37 -1.17 15.21
CA ILE A 76 9.51 -0.37 14.74
C ILE A 76 9.57 -0.49 13.22
N ARG A 77 9.71 0.63 12.52
CA ARG A 77 9.97 0.66 11.08
C ARG A 77 11.37 1.19 10.84
N VAL A 78 12.09 0.51 9.95
CA VAL A 78 13.41 0.91 9.45
C VAL A 78 13.25 1.27 7.99
N GLY A 79 13.10 2.57 7.72
CA GLY A 79 12.97 3.13 6.38
C GLY A 79 14.31 3.20 5.63
N GLU A 80 14.23 3.41 4.32
CA GLU A 80 15.41 3.62 3.49
C GLU A 80 16.22 4.83 3.96
N GLY A 81 17.55 4.69 4.01
CA GLY A 81 18.43 5.69 4.60
C GLY A 81 18.46 5.63 6.14
N HIS A 82 18.20 4.45 6.72
CA HIS A 82 18.31 4.19 8.17
C HIS A 82 17.44 5.10 9.02
N VAL A 83 16.19 5.25 8.60
CA VAL A 83 15.19 6.07 9.29
C VAL A 83 14.45 5.19 10.27
N TYR A 84 14.53 5.47 11.56
CA TYR A 84 13.87 4.67 12.58
C TYR A 84 12.64 5.41 13.08
N SER A 85 11.47 4.79 12.91
CA SER A 85 10.23 5.25 13.53
C SER A 85 9.60 4.15 14.37
N VAL A 86 9.00 4.55 15.48
CA VAL A 86 8.23 3.68 16.36
C VAL A 86 6.76 4.08 16.22
N GLY A 87 5.93 3.11 15.88
CA GLY A 87 4.49 3.29 15.73
C GLY A 87 3.77 3.13 17.06
N PHE A 88 2.77 3.97 17.28
CA PHE A 88 1.83 3.95 18.40
C PHE A 88 0.41 4.12 17.87
N GLU A 89 -0.57 3.89 18.74
CA GLU A 89 -1.96 4.21 18.48
C GLU A 89 -2.38 5.35 19.42
N THR A 90 -3.01 6.40 18.88
CA THR A 90 -3.58 7.47 19.72
C THR A 90 -4.86 7.01 20.40
N ALA A 91 -5.37 7.77 21.38
CA ALA A 91 -6.65 7.47 22.01
C ALA A 91 -7.82 7.42 21.03
N GLU A 92 -7.70 8.12 19.89
CA GLU A 92 -8.66 8.16 18.79
C GLU A 92 -8.45 7.07 17.74
N GLY A 93 -7.53 6.13 17.96
CA GLY A 93 -7.24 5.03 17.04
C GLY A 93 -6.40 5.44 15.82
N GLN A 94 -5.67 6.55 15.89
CA GLN A 94 -4.85 7.05 14.79
C GLN A 94 -3.41 6.55 14.88
N HIS A 95 -2.72 6.44 13.74
CA HIS A 95 -1.34 5.97 13.71
C HIS A 95 -0.35 7.11 14.01
N LEU A 96 0.21 7.09 15.22
CA LEU A 96 1.28 8.00 15.62
C LEU A 96 2.64 7.38 15.31
N GLU A 97 3.46 8.07 14.53
CA GLU A 97 4.84 7.69 14.24
C GLU A 97 5.80 8.63 15.00
N VAL A 98 6.63 8.05 15.88
CA VAL A 98 7.69 8.77 16.60
C VAL A 98 9.03 8.47 15.93
N PHE A 99 9.70 9.49 15.40
CA PHE A 99 10.97 9.36 14.69
C PHE A 99 12.13 9.54 15.66
N VAL A 100 13.05 8.58 15.65
CA VAL A 100 14.18 8.53 16.58
C VAL A 100 15.49 8.52 15.80
N ASP A 101 16.43 9.35 16.23
CA ASP A 101 17.80 9.30 15.71
C ASP A 101 18.47 8.00 16.20
N PRO A 102 18.92 7.11 15.30
CA PRO A 102 19.44 5.80 15.71
C PRO A 102 20.83 5.82 16.34
N VAL A 103 21.54 6.95 16.25
CA VAL A 103 22.90 7.11 16.81
C VAL A 103 22.82 7.85 18.14
N ALA A 104 22.11 8.99 18.16
CA ALA A 104 21.96 9.79 19.37
C ALA A 104 20.87 9.28 20.32
N TYR A 105 19.97 8.40 19.85
CA TYR A 105 18.77 7.94 20.56
C TYR A 105 17.89 9.09 21.04
N ARG A 106 17.83 10.17 20.25
CA ARG A 106 17.01 11.36 20.53
C ARG A 106 15.80 11.38 19.60
N VAL A 107 14.64 11.71 20.14
CA VAL A 107 13.44 11.91 19.33
C VAL A 107 13.61 13.16 18.47
N ARG A 108 13.41 12.98 17.17
CA ARG A 108 13.49 14.03 16.15
C ARG A 108 12.16 14.74 15.93
N GLY A 109 11.08 14.06 16.29
CA GLY A 109 9.71 14.54 16.21
C GLY A 109 8.73 13.38 16.07
N SER A 110 7.46 13.71 15.97
CA SER A 110 6.39 12.75 15.77
C SER A 110 5.36 13.27 14.78
N ARG A 111 4.60 12.38 14.15
CA ARG A 111 3.47 12.75 13.31
C ARG A 111 2.33 11.75 13.45
N VAL A 112 1.11 12.24 13.39
CA VAL A 112 -0.07 11.40 13.14
C VAL A 112 -0.15 11.20 11.63
N TRP A 113 0.01 9.97 11.15
CA TRP A 113 0.13 9.66 9.73
C TRP A 113 -1.11 10.13 8.95
N GLU A 114 -2.30 9.94 9.51
CA GLU A 114 -3.59 10.32 8.92
C GLU A 114 -3.74 11.82 8.69
N HIS A 115 -3.00 12.65 9.46
CA HIS A 115 -2.98 14.11 9.34
C HIS A 115 -1.86 14.62 8.42
N SER A 116 -0.93 13.75 8.04
CA SER A 116 0.13 14.13 7.09
C SER A 116 -0.43 14.33 5.68
N PRO A 117 0.14 15.24 4.85
CA PRO A 117 -0.31 15.42 3.47
C PRO A 117 -0.30 14.12 2.66
N VAL A 118 0.71 13.26 2.86
CA VAL A 118 0.79 11.94 2.20
C VAL A 118 -0.29 10.99 2.72
N GLY A 119 -0.57 10.98 4.02
CA GLY A 119 -1.65 10.17 4.59
C GLY A 119 -3.03 10.61 4.13
N VAL A 120 -3.29 11.91 4.06
CA VAL A 120 -4.52 12.47 3.48
C VAL A 120 -4.63 12.08 2.00
N LEU A 121 -3.55 12.22 1.23
CA LEU A 121 -3.52 11.81 -0.17
C LEU A 121 -3.79 10.31 -0.34
N TYR A 122 -3.20 9.47 0.50
CA TYR A 122 -3.40 8.03 0.50
C TYR A 122 -4.86 7.69 0.81
N ARG A 123 -5.43 8.28 1.88
CA ARG A 123 -6.84 8.09 2.24
C ARG A 123 -7.82 8.64 1.21
N LEU A 124 -7.48 9.72 0.51
CA LEU A 124 -8.28 10.19 -0.63
C LEU A 124 -8.27 9.17 -1.77
N HIS A 125 -7.12 8.54 -2.04
CA HIS A 125 -6.97 7.55 -3.11
C HIS A 125 -7.79 6.27 -2.89
N TYR A 126 -7.68 5.66 -1.70
CA TYR A 126 -8.29 4.34 -1.45
C TYR A 126 -9.70 4.40 -0.85
N GLN A 127 -10.06 5.50 -0.20
CA GLN A 127 -11.35 5.63 0.49
C GLN A 127 -12.02 6.99 0.32
N LEU A 128 -11.57 7.85 -0.60
CA LEU A 128 -12.18 9.15 -0.90
C LEU A 128 -12.39 10.06 0.34
N LEU A 129 -11.64 9.83 1.43
CA LEU A 129 -11.86 10.45 2.74
C LEU A 129 -13.25 10.18 3.38
N LEU A 130 -13.98 9.16 2.91
CA LEU A 130 -15.32 8.78 3.39
C LEU A 130 -15.31 7.48 4.24
N GLY A 131 -14.15 7.07 4.75
CA GLY A 131 -14.03 5.86 5.57
C GLY A 131 -14.41 4.58 4.81
N GLU A 132 -15.10 3.68 5.51
CA GLU A 132 -15.54 2.40 4.93
C GLU A 132 -16.41 2.58 3.68
N THR A 133 -17.35 3.53 3.69
CA THR A 133 -18.20 3.85 2.54
C THR A 133 -17.38 4.19 1.30
N GLY A 134 -16.34 5.01 1.47
CA GLY A 134 -15.47 5.37 0.36
C GLY A 134 -14.57 4.23 -0.13
N SER A 135 -14.23 3.29 0.76
CA SER A 135 -13.52 2.06 0.38
C SER A 135 -14.39 1.19 -0.54
N TRP A 136 -15.68 1.02 -0.20
CA TRP A 136 -16.65 0.35 -1.08
C TRP A 136 -16.82 1.05 -2.43
N ILE A 137 -16.97 2.38 -2.43
CA ILE A 137 -17.10 3.17 -3.67
C ILE A 137 -15.86 2.98 -4.56
N THR A 138 -14.66 3.03 -3.98
CA THR A 138 -13.39 2.87 -4.70
C THR A 138 -13.26 1.45 -5.26
N GLY A 139 -13.58 0.42 -4.47
CA GLY A 139 -13.59 -0.97 -4.92
C GLY A 139 -14.56 -1.24 -6.07
N ILE A 140 -15.79 -0.74 -5.99
CA ILE A 140 -16.78 -0.83 -7.08
C ILE A 140 -16.27 -0.07 -8.32
N THR A 141 -15.68 1.12 -8.14
CA THR A 141 -15.10 1.91 -9.23
C THR A 141 -13.97 1.16 -9.92
N ALA A 142 -13.14 0.41 -9.18
CA ALA A 142 -12.10 -0.44 -9.75
C ALA A 142 -12.69 -1.60 -10.58
N LEU A 143 -13.78 -2.23 -10.14
CA LEU A 143 -14.51 -3.24 -10.94
C LEU A 143 -15.15 -2.63 -12.20
N LEU A 144 -15.72 -1.42 -12.10
CA LEU A 144 -16.24 -0.70 -13.26
C LEU A 144 -15.12 -0.39 -14.26
N LEU A 145 -13.91 -0.05 -13.80
CA LEU A 145 -12.75 0.14 -14.68
C LEU A 145 -12.39 -1.14 -15.46
N VAL A 146 -12.44 -2.31 -14.82
CA VAL A 146 -12.24 -3.60 -15.50
C VAL A 146 -13.29 -3.79 -16.60
N GLY A 147 -14.58 -3.61 -16.27
CA GLY A 147 -15.67 -3.72 -17.23
C GLY A 147 -15.55 -2.72 -18.39
N LEU A 148 -15.19 -1.47 -18.09
CA LEU A 148 -14.93 -0.43 -19.09
C LEU A 148 -13.74 -0.79 -19.99
N GLY A 149 -12.65 -1.33 -19.43
CA GLY A 149 -11.50 -1.79 -20.21
C GLY A 149 -11.87 -2.90 -21.20
N ILE A 150 -12.56 -3.94 -20.73
CA ILE A 150 -13.00 -5.06 -21.57
C ILE A 150 -13.97 -4.60 -22.66
N THR A 151 -15.00 -3.83 -22.28
CA THR A 151 -15.98 -3.30 -23.24
C THR A 151 -15.36 -2.28 -24.20
N GLY A 152 -14.39 -1.49 -23.77
CA GLY A 152 -13.65 -0.54 -24.59
C GLY A 152 -12.82 -1.23 -25.68
N VAL A 153 -12.14 -2.34 -25.33
CA VAL A 153 -11.46 -3.20 -26.31
C VAL A 153 -12.48 -3.75 -27.31
N ALA A 154 -13.58 -4.34 -26.84
CA ALA A 154 -14.60 -4.91 -27.72
C ALA A 154 -15.23 -3.88 -28.69
N LEU A 155 -15.37 -2.62 -28.25
CA LEU A 155 -15.94 -1.52 -29.03
C LEU A 155 -14.92 -0.80 -29.94
N TRP A 156 -13.65 -1.18 -29.91
CA TRP A 156 -12.61 -0.45 -30.64
C TRP A 156 -12.86 -0.47 -32.16
N PRO A 157 -12.96 0.71 -32.83
CA PRO A 157 -13.30 0.76 -34.26
C PRO A 157 -12.21 0.18 -35.16
N GLY A 158 -10.99 -0.01 -34.64
CA GLY A 158 -9.87 -0.61 -35.35
C GLY A 158 -10.11 -2.06 -35.79
N TRP A 159 -11.00 -2.80 -35.11
CA TRP A 159 -11.38 -4.17 -35.50
C TRP A 159 -12.04 -4.24 -36.88
N LYS A 160 -12.78 -3.20 -37.26
CA LYS A 160 -13.42 -3.12 -38.59
C LYS A 160 -12.55 -2.37 -39.59
N LYS A 161 -11.93 -1.27 -39.15
CA LYS A 161 -11.10 -0.40 -39.99
C LYS A 161 -9.94 0.14 -39.16
N TRP A 162 -8.80 -0.54 -39.23
CA TRP A 162 -7.60 -0.21 -38.45
C TRP A 162 -7.23 1.28 -38.51
N ARG A 163 -7.22 1.89 -39.72
CA ARG A 163 -6.96 3.33 -39.91
C ARG A 163 -7.87 4.22 -39.04
N VAL A 164 -9.16 3.89 -38.92
CA VAL A 164 -10.09 4.64 -38.07
C VAL A 164 -9.74 4.48 -36.60
N GLY A 165 -9.29 3.30 -36.18
CA GLY A 165 -8.82 3.02 -34.83
C GLY A 165 -7.64 3.91 -34.40
N VAL A 166 -6.68 4.14 -35.30
CA VAL A 166 -5.40 4.80 -34.97
C VAL A 166 -5.28 6.25 -35.40
N THR A 167 -6.19 6.77 -36.22
CA THR A 167 -6.11 8.17 -36.70
C THR A 167 -6.49 9.16 -35.61
N LEU A 168 -5.70 10.24 -35.49
CA LEU A 168 -5.95 11.42 -34.67
C LEU A 168 -6.22 12.64 -35.56
N ARG A 169 -7.39 13.27 -35.43
CA ARG A 169 -7.76 14.45 -36.24
C ARG A 169 -7.67 15.75 -35.45
N TRP A 170 -6.45 16.20 -35.16
CA TRP A 170 -6.15 17.38 -34.33
C TRP A 170 -6.85 18.69 -34.75
N ARG A 171 -7.11 18.89 -36.05
CA ARG A 171 -7.77 20.10 -36.59
C ARG A 171 -9.31 19.99 -36.65
N SER A 172 -9.91 19.05 -35.92
CA SER A 172 -11.36 18.82 -35.88
C SER A 172 -12.03 19.46 -34.66
N ARG A 173 -13.37 19.40 -34.60
CA ARG A 173 -14.14 19.84 -33.43
C ARG A 173 -13.66 19.12 -32.14
N PRO A 174 -13.70 19.77 -30.96
CA PRO A 174 -13.13 19.20 -29.73
C PRO A 174 -13.65 17.81 -29.35
N HIS A 175 -14.94 17.54 -29.54
CA HIS A 175 -15.52 16.22 -29.25
C HIS A 175 -14.97 15.12 -30.17
N ILE A 176 -14.56 15.45 -31.40
CA ILE A 176 -13.93 14.51 -32.34
C ILE A 176 -12.52 14.22 -31.87
N VAL A 177 -11.77 15.25 -31.47
CA VAL A 177 -10.41 15.10 -30.92
C VAL A 177 -10.45 14.26 -29.64
N ALA A 178 -11.36 14.56 -28.72
CA ALA A 178 -11.54 13.80 -27.48
C ALA A 178 -11.91 12.33 -27.75
N PHE A 179 -12.81 12.07 -28.70
CA PHE A 179 -13.14 10.71 -29.12
C PHE A 179 -11.93 9.99 -29.73
N ASP A 180 -11.18 10.67 -30.61
CA ASP A 180 -10.00 10.10 -31.26
C ASP A 180 -8.88 9.79 -30.26
N LEU A 181 -8.67 10.67 -29.28
CA LEU A 181 -7.76 10.44 -28.15
C LEU A 181 -8.25 9.29 -27.28
N HIS A 182 -9.51 9.28 -26.86
CA HIS A 182 -10.07 8.25 -25.98
C HIS A 182 -9.98 6.85 -26.60
N LYS A 183 -10.32 6.69 -27.89
CA LYS A 183 -10.22 5.38 -28.56
C LYS A 183 -8.78 4.91 -28.72
N LEU A 184 -7.82 5.83 -28.93
CA LEU A 184 -6.42 5.50 -29.14
C LEU A 184 -5.71 5.23 -27.80
N SER A 185 -5.83 6.14 -26.84
CA SER A 185 -5.28 5.94 -25.50
C SER A 185 -5.91 4.71 -24.84
N GLY A 186 -7.23 4.57 -24.96
CA GLY A 186 -7.98 3.45 -24.42
C GLY A 186 -7.46 2.10 -24.92
N ILE A 187 -7.26 1.91 -26.23
CA ILE A 187 -6.75 0.62 -26.73
C ILE A 187 -5.28 0.37 -26.33
N LEU A 188 -4.45 1.42 -26.30
CA LEU A 188 -3.04 1.31 -25.91
C LEU A 188 -2.87 0.96 -24.43
N THR A 189 -3.74 1.49 -23.56
CA THR A 189 -3.66 1.29 -22.11
C THR A 189 -4.64 0.25 -21.58
N ALA A 190 -5.52 -0.33 -22.41
CA ALA A 190 -6.61 -1.19 -21.96
C ALA A 190 -6.14 -2.34 -21.06
N MET A 191 -5.10 -3.07 -21.48
CA MET A 191 -4.55 -4.17 -20.69
C MET A 191 -4.06 -3.67 -19.32
N PHE A 192 -3.34 -2.56 -19.29
CA PHE A 192 -2.86 -1.95 -18.05
C PHE A 192 -4.00 -1.48 -17.15
N LEU A 193 -5.04 -0.85 -17.72
CA LEU A 193 -6.21 -0.39 -16.97
C LEU A 193 -7.03 -1.55 -16.40
N VAL A 194 -7.17 -2.66 -17.15
CA VAL A 194 -7.82 -3.88 -16.67
C VAL A 194 -7.04 -4.49 -15.52
N LEU A 195 -5.71 -4.61 -15.64
CA LEU A 195 -4.86 -5.11 -14.55
C LEU A 195 -4.90 -4.18 -13.33
N LEU A 196 -4.84 -2.87 -13.53
CA LEU A 196 -4.91 -1.89 -12.45
C LEU A 196 -6.26 -1.92 -11.74
N GLY A 197 -7.37 -2.01 -12.48
CA GLY A 197 -8.71 -2.15 -11.91
C GLY A 197 -8.88 -3.48 -11.17
N ALA A 198 -8.38 -4.58 -11.73
CA ALA A 198 -8.47 -5.91 -11.10
C ALA A 198 -7.67 -5.97 -9.80
N THR A 199 -6.44 -5.46 -9.81
CA THR A 199 -5.59 -5.39 -8.60
C THR A 199 -6.16 -4.42 -7.57
N GLY A 200 -6.66 -3.25 -7.99
CA GLY A 200 -7.34 -2.31 -7.09
C GLY A 200 -8.58 -2.92 -6.43
N ALA A 201 -9.41 -3.63 -7.19
CA ALA A 201 -10.55 -4.36 -6.65
C ALA A 201 -10.12 -5.48 -5.69
N ALA A 202 -9.05 -6.22 -6.02
CA ALA A 202 -8.50 -7.26 -5.15
C ALA A 202 -7.99 -6.69 -3.81
N PHE A 203 -7.41 -5.49 -3.81
CA PHE A 203 -7.01 -4.82 -2.57
C PHE A 203 -8.20 -4.35 -1.74
N MET A 204 -9.24 -3.80 -2.37
CA MET A 204 -10.44 -3.33 -1.66
C MET A 204 -11.31 -4.48 -1.14
N PHE A 205 -11.33 -5.61 -1.84
CA PHE A 205 -12.09 -6.81 -1.50
C PHE A 205 -11.16 -7.97 -1.15
N TYR A 206 -10.22 -7.71 -0.24
CA TYR A 206 -9.14 -8.65 0.09
C TYR A 206 -9.65 -10.02 0.54
N ASP A 207 -10.52 -10.11 1.56
CA ASP A 207 -10.93 -11.43 2.09
C ASP A 207 -11.67 -12.30 1.06
N PRO A 208 -12.67 -11.77 0.30
CA PRO A 208 -13.28 -12.53 -0.78
C PRO A 208 -12.28 -12.96 -1.85
N PHE A 209 -11.36 -12.07 -2.24
CA PHE A 209 -10.36 -12.37 -3.25
C PHE A 209 -9.38 -13.45 -2.76
N GLN A 210 -8.89 -13.34 -1.54
CA GLN A 210 -7.98 -14.29 -0.91
C GLN A 210 -8.63 -15.68 -0.82
N THR A 211 -9.88 -15.73 -0.36
CA THR A 211 -10.68 -16.97 -0.29
C THR A 211 -10.84 -17.60 -1.66
N ALA A 212 -11.16 -16.81 -2.69
CA ALA A 212 -11.29 -17.30 -4.06
C ALA A 212 -9.97 -17.93 -4.57
N ILE A 213 -8.82 -17.33 -4.26
CA ILE A 213 -7.51 -17.89 -4.62
C ILE A 213 -7.26 -19.22 -3.91
N TYR A 214 -7.53 -19.33 -2.61
CA TYR A 214 -7.36 -20.60 -1.87
C TYR A 214 -8.23 -21.71 -2.46
N VAL A 215 -9.49 -21.41 -2.78
CA VAL A 215 -10.41 -22.35 -3.42
C VAL A 215 -9.92 -22.77 -4.80
N LEU A 216 -9.54 -21.80 -5.66
CA LEU A 216 -9.09 -22.07 -7.03
C LEU A 216 -7.77 -22.85 -7.10
N THR A 217 -6.89 -22.65 -6.13
CA THR A 217 -5.58 -23.31 -6.08
C THR A 217 -5.58 -24.57 -5.23
N GLY A 218 -6.68 -24.88 -4.52
CA GLY A 218 -6.75 -26.00 -3.58
C GLY A 218 -5.79 -25.86 -2.39
N THR A 219 -5.33 -24.65 -2.09
CA THR A 219 -4.40 -24.39 -0.98
C THR A 219 -5.16 -24.15 0.32
N GLN A 220 -4.64 -24.69 1.42
CA GLN A 220 -5.25 -24.48 2.75
C GLN A 220 -4.93 -23.07 3.25
N HIS A 221 -5.91 -22.45 3.92
CA HIS A 221 -5.67 -21.23 4.66
C HIS A 221 -4.56 -21.47 5.71
N PRO A 222 -3.49 -20.63 5.73
CA PRO A 222 -2.46 -20.71 6.75
C PRO A 222 -3.10 -20.59 8.14
N ARG A 223 -2.71 -21.45 9.08
CA ARG A 223 -3.11 -21.30 10.48
C ARG A 223 -2.40 -20.09 11.08
N ASP A 224 -3.10 -19.37 11.93
CA ASP A 224 -2.49 -18.31 12.72
C ASP A 224 -1.38 -18.90 13.60
N ILE A 225 -0.21 -18.28 13.55
CA ILE A 225 0.91 -18.63 14.40
C ILE A 225 0.69 -17.95 15.74
N VAL A 226 0.55 -18.74 16.79
CA VAL A 226 0.38 -18.29 18.17
C VAL A 226 1.66 -18.55 18.95
N SER A 227 2.02 -17.59 19.80
CA SER A 227 3.05 -17.80 20.82
C SER A 227 2.45 -18.56 22.00
N THR A 228 3.30 -19.33 22.69
CA THR A 228 2.95 -20.00 23.94
C THR A 228 3.72 -19.35 25.08
N PRO A 229 3.14 -18.37 25.79
CA PRO A 229 3.80 -17.73 26.91
C PRO A 229 4.13 -18.79 27.97
N SER A 230 5.41 -19.01 28.24
CA SER A 230 5.81 -19.89 29.34
C SER A 230 5.75 -19.12 30.65
N ARG A 231 5.12 -19.72 31.67
CA ARG A 231 4.92 -19.08 32.99
C ARG A 231 6.28 -18.68 33.59
N GLY A 232 6.50 -17.38 33.77
CA GLY A 232 7.72 -16.82 34.35
C GLY A 232 8.81 -16.40 33.34
N GLN A 233 8.58 -16.55 32.04
CA GLN A 233 9.47 -16.00 31.00
C GLN A 233 9.06 -14.56 30.64
N THR A 234 10.06 -13.68 30.60
CA THR A 234 9.92 -12.33 30.02
C THR A 234 10.23 -12.37 28.54
N ALA A 235 9.55 -11.53 27.75
CA ALA A 235 9.87 -11.39 26.34
C ALA A 235 11.36 -11.01 26.15
N LEU A 236 11.98 -11.58 25.12
CA LEU A 236 13.34 -11.28 24.71
C LEU A 236 13.47 -9.83 24.27
N ALA A 237 14.66 -9.26 24.47
CA ALA A 237 15.02 -7.96 23.94
C ALA A 237 14.93 -7.95 22.40
N LEU A 238 14.59 -6.79 21.82
CA LEU A 238 14.40 -6.68 20.36
C LEU A 238 15.69 -6.98 19.60
N ASP A 239 16.82 -6.53 20.13
CA ASP A 239 18.13 -6.81 19.55
C ASP A 239 18.44 -8.32 19.56
N ALA A 240 18.05 -9.04 20.61
CA ALA A 240 18.23 -10.49 20.70
C ALA A 240 17.38 -11.25 19.67
N LEU A 241 16.14 -10.81 19.45
CA LEU A 241 15.26 -11.38 18.42
C LEU A 241 15.84 -11.15 17.01
N VAL A 242 16.36 -9.96 16.73
CA VAL A 242 17.03 -9.67 15.44
C VAL A 242 18.28 -10.50 15.24
N VAL A 243 19.11 -10.67 16.28
CA VAL A 243 20.29 -11.55 16.23
C VAL A 243 19.87 -13.00 15.94
N LYS A 244 18.83 -13.50 16.60
CA LYS A 244 18.32 -14.85 16.39
C LYS A 244 17.70 -15.05 15.00
N ALA A 245 17.10 -14.01 14.43
CA ALA A 245 16.63 -14.00 13.04
C ALA A 245 17.77 -13.89 12.01
N GLY A 246 18.98 -13.49 12.44
CA GLY A 246 20.14 -13.20 11.59
C GLY A 246 20.48 -14.30 10.57
N PRO A 247 20.56 -15.59 10.94
CA PRO A 247 20.84 -16.67 10.00
C PRO A 247 19.82 -16.77 8.86
N VAL A 248 18.54 -16.47 9.13
CA VAL A 248 17.45 -16.48 8.14
C VAL A 248 17.49 -15.21 7.29
N MET A 249 17.90 -14.09 7.87
CA MET A 249 18.06 -12.79 7.20
C MET A 249 19.41 -12.63 6.47
N ALA A 250 20.19 -13.69 6.28
CA ALA A 250 21.52 -13.60 5.67
C ALA A 250 21.42 -12.99 4.25
N GLY A 251 21.97 -11.79 4.06
CA GLY A 251 21.88 -11.04 2.79
C GLY A 251 20.66 -10.12 2.66
N ALA A 252 19.78 -10.06 3.67
CA ALA A 252 18.65 -9.15 3.75
C ALA A 252 18.93 -8.00 4.73
N ARG A 253 18.36 -6.82 4.46
CA ARG A 253 18.37 -5.67 5.38
C ARG A 253 17.10 -5.65 6.22
N LEU A 254 17.23 -5.39 7.52
CA LEU A 254 16.09 -5.21 8.41
C LEU A 254 15.25 -3.99 7.96
N THR A 255 13.94 -4.18 7.94
CA THR A 255 12.95 -3.14 7.56
C THR A 255 12.00 -2.79 8.69
N GLY A 256 12.02 -3.57 9.77
CA GLY A 256 11.21 -3.32 10.96
C GLY A 256 10.81 -4.58 11.71
N LEU A 257 10.15 -4.35 12.83
CA LEU A 257 9.53 -5.37 13.67
C LEU A 257 8.10 -4.95 13.97
N SER A 258 7.16 -5.88 13.96
CA SER A 258 5.83 -5.67 14.56
C SER A 258 5.77 -6.37 15.90
N LEU A 259 5.25 -5.67 16.89
CA LEU A 259 5.09 -6.16 18.25
C LEU A 259 3.69 -6.76 18.42
N PRO A 260 3.55 -7.81 19.24
CA PRO A 260 2.26 -8.38 19.52
C PRO A 260 1.45 -7.44 20.44
N SER A 261 0.15 -7.31 20.16
CA SER A 261 -0.79 -6.57 21.02
C SER A 261 -1.31 -7.40 22.20
N LYS A 262 -1.04 -8.71 22.20
CA LYS A 262 -1.47 -9.68 23.22
C LYS A 262 -0.31 -10.62 23.58
N PRO A 263 -0.27 -11.18 24.79
CA PRO A 263 0.81 -12.09 25.20
C PRO A 263 0.99 -13.31 24.29
N GLU A 264 -0.09 -13.81 23.68
CA GLU A 264 -0.11 -14.97 22.77
C GLU A 264 0.30 -14.59 21.33
N GLY A 265 0.59 -13.32 21.06
CA GLY A 265 1.02 -12.85 19.75
C GLY A 265 2.51 -13.12 19.51
N VAL A 266 2.87 -13.15 18.22
CA VAL A 266 4.26 -13.29 17.77
C VAL A 266 4.91 -11.93 17.52
N VAL A 267 6.23 -11.84 17.74
CA VAL A 267 7.02 -10.74 17.17
C VAL A 267 7.30 -11.07 15.71
N ARG A 268 7.04 -10.12 14.83
CA ARG A 268 7.26 -10.29 13.40
C ARG A 268 8.43 -9.47 12.93
N VAL A 269 9.55 -10.11 12.63
CA VAL A 269 10.71 -9.47 12.02
C VAL A 269 10.51 -9.40 10.51
N ARG A 270 10.74 -8.22 9.93
CA ARG A 270 10.64 -7.99 8.48
C ARG A 270 12.00 -7.58 7.92
N ALA A 271 12.45 -8.26 6.88
CA ALA A 271 13.67 -7.92 6.16
C ALA A 271 13.42 -7.90 4.64
N GLU A 272 14.32 -7.26 3.89
CA GLU A 272 14.25 -7.23 2.42
C GLU A 272 15.63 -7.47 1.81
N PHE A 273 15.67 -8.30 0.77
CA PHE A 273 16.87 -8.53 -0.01
C PHE A 273 17.09 -7.39 -1.01
N SER A 274 18.34 -7.21 -1.44
CA SER A 274 18.67 -6.20 -2.45
C SER A 274 17.92 -6.48 -3.75
N GLY A 275 17.22 -5.48 -4.28
CA GLY A 275 16.44 -5.59 -5.52
C GLY A 275 15.00 -6.10 -5.35
N GLU A 276 14.60 -6.46 -4.12
CA GLU A 276 13.18 -6.67 -3.82
C GLU A 276 12.45 -5.31 -3.86
N GLY A 277 11.44 -5.19 -4.72
CA GLY A 277 10.61 -3.99 -4.84
C GLY A 277 9.79 -3.67 -3.58
N PRO A 278 8.80 -2.76 -3.66
CA PRO A 278 8.16 -2.20 -2.46
C PRO A 278 7.42 -3.27 -1.62
N ALA A 279 7.88 -3.41 -0.37
CA ALA A 279 7.29 -3.93 0.88
C ALA A 279 6.42 -5.20 0.94
N SER A 280 5.80 -5.66 -0.15
CA SER A 280 4.82 -6.75 -0.16
C SER A 280 5.43 -8.14 -0.39
N ARG A 281 6.76 -8.25 -0.56
CA ARG A 281 7.49 -9.53 -0.67
C ARG A 281 8.70 -9.61 0.27
N ARG A 282 8.59 -8.95 1.42
CA ARG A 282 9.61 -8.94 2.47
C ARG A 282 9.68 -10.30 3.16
N LEU A 283 10.89 -10.78 3.41
CA LEU A 283 11.13 -11.89 4.32
C LEU A 283 10.44 -11.58 5.65
N ARG A 284 9.50 -12.44 6.02
CA ARG A 284 8.73 -12.36 7.25
C ARG A 284 9.11 -13.53 8.13
N ILE A 285 9.59 -13.23 9.32
CA ILE A 285 9.96 -14.22 10.32
C ILE A 285 9.04 -13.96 11.52
N ASP A 286 8.11 -14.89 11.76
CA ASP A 286 7.28 -14.87 12.96
C ASP A 286 8.04 -15.60 14.07
N MET A 287 8.26 -14.91 15.18
CA MET A 287 9.06 -15.38 16.31
C MET A 287 8.21 -15.43 17.56
N ASP A 288 8.38 -16.50 18.33
CA ASP A 288 7.89 -16.54 19.70
C ASP A 288 8.69 -15.51 20.53
N PRO A 289 8.06 -14.53 21.20
CA PRO A 289 8.77 -13.51 21.95
C PRO A 289 9.55 -14.07 23.15
N TYR A 290 9.22 -15.28 23.62
CA TYR A 290 9.76 -15.88 24.83
C TYR A 290 10.83 -16.96 24.58
N SER A 291 11.04 -17.37 23.32
CA SER A 291 12.02 -18.43 22.99
C SER A 291 12.92 -18.15 21.83
#